data_AF-S4PRT4-F1
#
_entry.id   AF-S4PRT4-F1
#
_cell.length_a   1.000
_cell.length_b   1.000
_cell.length_c   1.000
_cell.angle_alpha   90.00
_cell.angle_beta   90.00
_cell.angle_gamma   90.00
#
_symmetry.space_group_name_H-M   'P 1'
#
loop_
_entity.id
_entity.type
_entity.pdbx_description
1 polymer ?
#
loop_
_entity_poly.entity_id
_entity_poly.type
_entity_poly.pdbx_seq_one_letter_code
_entity_poly.pdbx_strand_id
1 'polypeptide(L)'
;MDLLIWSKLGKTPAGKKELTQLIAALAFTPEDWHPEDPEYIDRLIQCTQHALPLFTAQVESTQFVNIFCDHVLGRWKDIAARSGENDLKLELLKIFAEVTEHCGEIENAEDKIKTTYDMLLNYLPEAPVEKEEEKAAKTENDENKPEDTKSAAPSLQFSHVECALFALHSLCRKAPDALGADAARIKSLRLRLQYTARLTQGYIKKLKEVTQGKKGEDANTEENKLKLVALKTTSNINTLIRDIFRTPPSFKSKVQLSFQSKKAEKEATHSIEAEEVDKQTSVSKRHRPITFDNRDQKESPEKRPRSGDRNLKMYTPPSGKYSSRLNNSGRFSGSNYGRGRGGYGRRDFRNNGAPFKRRNNF
;
A
#
# COMPACT_ATOMS: atom_id res chain seq x y z
N MET A 1 14.08 -21.92 2.99
CA MET A 1 12.93 -21.55 2.11
C MET A 1 13.38 -21.02 0.75
N ASP A 2 14.42 -20.19 0.70
CA ASP A 2 14.88 -19.51 -0.54
C ASP A 2 15.18 -20.45 -1.72
N LEU A 3 15.79 -21.61 -1.46
CA LEU A 3 16.03 -22.62 -2.50
C LEU A 3 14.73 -23.12 -3.15
N LEU A 4 13.66 -23.30 -2.37
CA LEU A 4 12.36 -23.72 -2.88
C LEU A 4 11.66 -22.59 -3.63
N ILE A 5 11.84 -21.35 -3.18
CA ILE A 5 11.31 -20.14 -3.85
C ILE A 5 11.95 -19.96 -5.23
N TRP A 6 13.25 -20.23 -5.37
CA TRP A 6 13.95 -20.12 -6.66
C TRP A 6 13.68 -21.28 -7.62
N SER A 7 13.15 -22.39 -7.11
CA SER A 7 12.73 -23.53 -7.93
C SER A 7 11.48 -23.22 -8.78
N LYS A 8 11.04 -24.17 -9.60
CA LYS A 8 9.79 -24.04 -10.37
C LYS A 8 8.56 -23.87 -9.46
N LEU A 9 8.60 -24.39 -8.23
CA LEU A 9 7.50 -24.30 -7.27
C LEU A 9 7.19 -22.84 -6.92
N GLY A 10 8.20 -22.05 -6.54
CA GLY A 10 8.02 -20.64 -6.19
C GLY A 10 7.63 -19.71 -7.34
N LYS A 11 7.63 -20.20 -8.59
CA LYS A 11 7.24 -19.43 -9.78
C LYS A 11 5.77 -19.57 -10.16
N THR A 12 5.12 -20.64 -9.73
CA THR A 12 3.71 -20.92 -10.08
C THR A 12 2.78 -20.56 -8.93
N PRO A 13 1.55 -20.09 -9.19
CA PRO A 13 0.57 -19.80 -8.13
C PRO A 13 0.25 -21.02 -7.26
N ALA A 14 0.13 -22.20 -7.87
CA ALA A 14 -0.10 -23.46 -7.16
C ALA A 14 1.07 -23.83 -6.24
N GLY A 15 2.31 -23.78 -6.74
CA GLY A 15 3.49 -24.07 -5.93
C GLY A 15 3.71 -23.03 -4.82
N LYS A 16 3.43 -21.73 -5.07
CA LYS A 16 3.42 -20.71 -4.02
C LYS A 16 2.41 -21.04 -2.92
N LYS A 17 1.19 -21.47 -3.28
CA LYS A 17 0.17 -21.88 -2.31
C LYS A 17 0.61 -23.07 -1.47
N GLU A 18 1.21 -24.09 -2.07
CA GLU A 18 1.76 -25.25 -1.34
C GLU A 18 2.88 -24.81 -0.38
N LEU A 19 3.80 -23.95 -0.84
CA LEU A 19 4.87 -23.42 0.01
C LEU A 19 4.30 -22.61 1.18
N THR A 20 3.30 -21.76 0.95
CA THR A 20 2.61 -21.01 2.00
C THR A 20 1.98 -21.94 3.04
N GLN A 21 1.35 -23.04 2.63
CA GLN A 21 0.78 -24.04 3.53
C GLN A 21 1.85 -24.77 4.35
N LEU A 22 2.97 -25.16 3.72
CA LEU A 22 4.10 -25.76 4.41
C LEU A 22 4.69 -24.81 5.45
N ILE A 23 4.87 -23.53 5.09
CA ILE A 23 5.34 -22.52 6.02
C ILE A 23 4.36 -22.34 7.17
N ALA A 24 3.05 -22.31 6.92
CA ALA A 24 2.05 -22.17 7.98
C ALA A 24 2.10 -23.35 8.97
N ALA A 25 2.23 -24.58 8.47
CA ALA A 25 2.38 -25.78 9.30
C ALA A 25 3.70 -25.79 10.10
N LEU A 26 4.76 -25.19 9.55
CA LEU A 26 6.02 -24.98 10.27
C LEU A 26 5.95 -23.80 11.24
N ALA A 27 5.14 -22.79 10.97
CA ALA A 27 5.10 -21.56 11.76
C ALA A 27 4.37 -21.78 13.09
N PHE A 28 3.29 -22.56 13.06
CA PHE A 28 2.32 -22.55 14.14
C PHE A 28 1.57 -23.88 14.25
N THR A 29 1.54 -24.42 15.48
CA THR A 29 0.72 -25.56 15.86
C THR A 29 -0.18 -25.12 17.01
N PRO A 30 -1.52 -25.13 16.86
CA PRO A 30 -2.43 -24.60 17.89
C PRO A 30 -2.27 -25.23 19.28
N GLU A 31 -2.03 -26.53 19.34
CA GLU A 31 -1.92 -27.30 20.58
C GLU A 31 -0.60 -27.05 21.36
N ASP A 32 0.41 -26.51 20.68
CA ASP A 32 1.78 -26.33 21.19
C ASP A 32 2.15 -24.83 21.28
N TRP A 33 1.15 -23.94 21.32
CA TRP A 33 1.39 -22.50 21.32
C TRP A 33 1.74 -21.96 22.72
N HIS A 34 3.02 -21.62 22.91
CA HIS A 34 3.57 -21.04 24.14
C HIS A 34 4.00 -19.57 23.92
N PRO A 35 3.11 -18.58 24.09
CA PRO A 35 3.45 -17.16 23.87
C PRO A 35 4.41 -16.59 24.92
N GLU A 36 4.56 -17.26 26.06
CA GLU A 36 5.50 -16.89 27.12
C GLU A 36 6.96 -17.19 26.72
N ASP A 37 7.15 -18.07 25.73
CA ASP A 37 8.45 -18.45 25.22
C ASP A 37 8.80 -17.62 23.97
N PRO A 38 9.90 -16.82 24.00
CA PRO A 38 10.31 -16.02 22.85
C PRO A 38 10.69 -16.85 21.62
N GLU A 39 11.06 -18.13 21.76
CA GLU A 39 11.42 -18.97 20.62
C GLU A 39 10.23 -19.27 19.70
N TYR A 40 9.04 -19.49 20.29
CA TYR A 40 7.80 -19.68 19.54
C TYR A 40 7.39 -18.42 18.79
N ILE A 41 7.57 -17.25 19.41
CA ILE A 41 7.30 -15.96 18.79
C ILE A 41 8.27 -15.72 17.63
N ASP A 42 9.58 -15.91 17.84
CA ASP A 42 10.60 -15.75 16.79
C ASP A 42 10.35 -16.70 15.61
N ARG A 43 9.99 -17.95 15.89
CA ARG A 43 9.63 -18.94 14.86
C ARG A 43 8.44 -18.46 14.03
N LEU A 44 7.37 -17.98 14.67
CA LEU A 44 6.19 -17.44 13.98
C LEU A 44 6.56 -16.22 13.11
N ILE A 45 7.34 -15.29 13.65
CA ILE A 45 7.84 -14.09 12.95
C ILE A 45 8.63 -14.51 11.71
N GLN A 46 9.65 -15.34 11.86
CA GLN A 46 10.54 -15.76 10.77
C GLN A 46 9.81 -16.55 9.69
N CYS A 47 8.97 -17.50 10.08
CA CYS A 47 8.18 -18.27 9.11
C CYS A 47 7.24 -17.34 8.33
N THR A 48 6.54 -16.43 9.00
CA THR A 48 5.64 -15.51 8.32
C THR A 48 6.40 -14.55 7.40
N GLN A 49 7.59 -14.09 7.78
CA GLN A 49 8.46 -13.29 6.90
C GLN A 49 8.83 -14.03 5.60
N HIS A 50 9.07 -15.34 5.67
CA HIS A 50 9.30 -16.15 4.48
C HIS A 50 8.03 -16.39 3.64
N ALA A 51 6.84 -16.31 4.25
CA ALA A 51 5.56 -16.43 3.54
C ALA A 51 5.16 -15.14 2.81
N LEU A 52 5.49 -13.97 3.35
CA LEU A 52 5.14 -12.66 2.77
C LEU A 52 5.40 -12.52 1.26
N PRO A 53 6.59 -12.84 0.72
CA PRO A 53 6.87 -12.70 -0.72
C PRO A 53 6.10 -13.71 -1.60
N LEU A 54 5.47 -14.73 -1.00
CA LEU A 54 4.66 -15.70 -1.73
C LEU A 54 3.24 -15.21 -1.98
N PHE A 55 2.75 -14.27 -1.16
CA PHE A 55 1.41 -13.73 -1.31
C PHE A 55 1.27 -12.93 -2.59
N THR A 56 0.17 -13.16 -3.29
CA THR A 56 -0.19 -12.49 -4.54
C THR A 56 -1.70 -12.37 -4.62
N ALA A 57 -2.24 -11.75 -5.67
CA ALA A 57 -3.69 -11.71 -5.87
C ALA A 57 -4.35 -13.10 -5.97
N GLN A 58 -3.57 -14.16 -6.27
CA GLN A 58 -4.05 -15.54 -6.36
C GLN A 58 -3.66 -16.41 -5.15
N VAL A 59 -2.75 -15.93 -4.31
CA VAL A 59 -2.23 -16.65 -3.13
C VAL A 59 -2.46 -15.76 -1.93
N GLU A 60 -3.54 -16.04 -1.23
CA GLU A 60 -4.03 -15.24 -0.11
C GLU A 60 -3.34 -15.63 1.21
N SER A 61 -3.35 -14.70 2.14
CA SER A 61 -2.76 -14.84 3.47
C SER A 61 -3.75 -15.25 4.56
N THR A 62 -4.96 -15.65 4.18
CA THR A 62 -6.11 -15.88 5.08
C THR A 62 -5.79 -16.81 6.25
N GLN A 63 -5.03 -17.89 6.02
CA GLN A 63 -4.61 -18.81 7.08
C GLN A 63 -3.75 -18.11 8.14
N PHE A 64 -2.81 -17.25 7.74
CA PHE A 64 -1.98 -16.49 8.67
C PHE A 64 -2.82 -15.45 9.42
N VAL A 65 -3.74 -14.75 8.76
CA VAL A 65 -4.66 -13.82 9.44
C VAL A 65 -5.46 -14.54 10.53
N ASN A 66 -5.95 -15.75 10.25
CA ASN A 66 -6.68 -16.55 11.24
C ASN A 66 -5.78 -16.91 12.43
N ILE A 67 -4.56 -17.40 12.19
CA ILE A 67 -3.60 -17.72 13.27
C ILE A 67 -3.37 -16.50 14.18
N PHE A 68 -3.15 -15.33 13.58
CA PHE A 68 -2.91 -14.11 14.34
C PHE A 68 -4.15 -13.69 15.15
N CYS A 69 -5.32 -13.62 14.53
CA CYS A 69 -6.54 -13.19 15.21
C CYS A 69 -7.00 -14.16 16.30
N ASP A 70 -6.90 -15.47 16.04
CA ASP A 70 -7.51 -16.50 16.89
C ASP A 70 -6.57 -16.91 18.04
N HIS A 71 -5.24 -16.85 17.84
CA HIS A 71 -4.27 -17.33 18.83
C HIS A 71 -3.30 -16.27 19.36
N VAL A 72 -2.80 -15.38 18.49
CA VAL A 72 -1.75 -14.41 18.87
C VAL A 72 -2.37 -13.21 19.59
N LEU A 73 -3.36 -12.57 19.00
CA LEU A 73 -3.99 -11.37 19.55
C LEU A 73 -4.79 -11.66 20.84
N GLY A 74 -5.41 -12.84 20.93
CA GLY A 74 -6.14 -13.26 22.13
C GLY A 74 -5.25 -13.38 23.38
N ARG A 75 -3.97 -13.76 23.20
CA ARG A 75 -2.98 -13.91 24.28
C ARG A 75 -1.93 -12.81 24.27
N TRP A 76 -2.27 -11.61 23.78
CA TRP A 76 -1.32 -10.50 23.59
C TRP A 76 -0.57 -10.09 24.87
N LYS A 77 -1.20 -10.24 26.03
CA LYS A 77 -0.62 -9.92 27.33
C LYS A 77 0.47 -10.91 27.77
N ASP A 78 0.34 -12.17 27.35
CA ASP A 78 1.22 -13.28 27.74
C ASP A 78 2.50 -13.32 26.88
N ILE A 79 2.53 -12.56 25.77
CA ILE A 79 3.67 -12.52 24.84
C ILE A 79 4.93 -12.04 25.57
N ALA A 80 5.96 -12.89 25.54
CA ALA A 80 7.25 -12.68 26.18
C ALA A 80 7.79 -11.26 25.94
N ALA A 81 8.10 -10.57 27.04
CA ALA A 81 8.84 -9.33 27.00
C ALA A 81 10.34 -9.66 26.90
N ARG A 82 10.99 -9.43 25.75
CA ARG A 82 12.46 -9.33 25.73
C ARG A 82 12.89 -8.11 26.54
N SER A 83 14.12 -8.10 27.07
CA SER A 83 14.73 -6.91 27.67
C SER A 83 14.65 -5.76 26.68
N GLY A 84 13.66 -4.86 26.86
CA GLY A 84 13.26 -3.88 25.85
C GLY A 84 11.77 -3.85 25.46
N GLU A 85 10.92 -4.77 25.96
CA GLU A 85 9.44 -4.90 25.95
C GLU A 85 8.64 -4.69 24.63
N ASN A 86 9.16 -3.92 23.67
CA ASN A 86 8.43 -3.39 22.54
C ASN A 86 8.84 -4.00 21.19
N ASP A 87 10.04 -4.58 21.08
CA ASP A 87 10.54 -5.01 19.75
C ASP A 87 9.75 -6.20 19.20
N LEU A 88 9.52 -7.26 19.98
CA LEU A 88 8.75 -8.43 19.51
C LEU A 88 7.29 -8.11 19.23
N LYS A 89 6.64 -7.37 20.13
CA LYS A 89 5.24 -6.94 19.96
C LYS A 89 5.09 -6.04 18.73
N LEU A 90 6.02 -5.12 18.51
CA LEU A 90 6.01 -4.30 17.31
C LEU A 90 6.26 -5.13 16.04
N GLU A 91 7.20 -6.07 16.06
CA GLU A 91 7.47 -6.96 14.92
C GLU A 91 6.26 -7.84 14.56
N LEU A 92 5.58 -8.42 15.56
CA LEU A 92 4.34 -9.14 15.36
C LEU A 92 3.26 -8.25 14.72
N LEU A 93 3.09 -7.02 15.20
CA LEU A 93 2.12 -6.09 14.61
C LEU A 93 2.50 -5.68 13.18
N LYS A 94 3.80 -5.47 12.89
CA LYS A 94 4.28 -5.15 11.54
C LYS A 94 3.93 -6.29 10.58
N ILE A 95 4.29 -7.52 10.94
CA ILE A 95 4.00 -8.71 10.13
C ILE A 95 2.49 -8.89 9.98
N PHE A 96 1.71 -8.77 11.05
CA PHE A 96 0.26 -8.87 10.99
C PHE A 96 -0.33 -7.84 10.03
N ALA A 97 0.12 -6.58 10.08
CA ALA A 97 -0.30 -5.54 9.16
C ALA A 97 -0.02 -5.92 7.70
N GLU A 98 1.19 -6.41 7.38
CA GLU A 98 1.53 -6.84 6.02
C GLU A 98 0.71 -8.03 5.54
N VAL A 99 0.51 -9.03 6.40
CA VAL A 99 -0.30 -10.21 6.09
C VAL A 99 -1.76 -9.79 5.82
N THR A 100 -2.33 -8.85 6.57
CA THR A 100 -3.72 -8.41 6.37
C THR A 100 -3.98 -7.75 5.01
N GLU A 101 -2.95 -7.21 4.33
CA GLU A 101 -3.09 -6.62 3.00
C GLU A 101 -3.44 -7.68 1.93
N HIS A 102 -2.92 -8.90 2.09
CA HIS A 102 -3.13 -10.01 1.17
C HIS A 102 -4.23 -10.98 1.61
N CYS A 103 -5.06 -10.56 2.58
CA CYS A 103 -6.11 -11.41 3.11
C CYS A 103 -7.21 -11.64 2.06
N GLY A 104 -7.71 -12.86 2.01
CA GLY A 104 -8.81 -13.28 1.16
C GLY A 104 -10.18 -13.01 1.74
N GLU A 105 -11.10 -13.95 1.54
CA GLU A 105 -12.37 -14.02 2.26
C GLU A 105 -12.13 -14.50 3.69
N ILE A 106 -12.78 -13.84 4.66
CA ILE A 106 -12.55 -14.08 6.08
C ILE A 106 -13.78 -14.73 6.69
N GLU A 107 -13.61 -15.96 7.19
CA GLU A 107 -14.61 -16.61 8.05
C GLU A 107 -14.67 -15.92 9.41
N ASN A 108 -15.87 -15.75 9.98
CA ASN A 108 -16.10 -15.06 11.26
C ASN A 108 -15.43 -13.68 11.31
N ALA A 109 -15.60 -12.90 10.23
CA ALA A 109 -14.96 -11.59 10.07
C ALA A 109 -15.28 -10.63 11.23
N GLU A 110 -16.48 -10.68 11.79
CA GLU A 110 -16.90 -9.83 12.91
C GLU A 110 -16.05 -10.05 14.17
N ASP A 111 -15.81 -11.31 14.52
CA ASP A 111 -15.00 -11.69 15.69
C ASP A 111 -13.54 -11.28 15.49
N LYS A 112 -12.98 -11.53 14.30
CA LYS A 112 -11.59 -11.16 13.98
C LYS A 112 -11.38 -9.65 13.97
N ILE A 113 -12.35 -8.91 13.46
CA ILE A 113 -12.36 -7.43 13.51
C ILE A 113 -12.47 -6.96 14.96
N LYS A 114 -13.30 -7.62 15.79
CA LYS A 114 -13.43 -7.31 17.21
C LYS A 114 -12.13 -7.55 17.96
N THR A 115 -11.46 -8.68 17.78
CA THR A 115 -10.16 -8.96 18.40
C THR A 115 -9.10 -7.93 17.98
N THR A 116 -9.07 -7.57 16.70
CA THR A 116 -8.16 -6.54 16.18
C THR A 116 -8.48 -5.14 16.75
N TYR A 117 -9.77 -4.85 16.93
CA TYR A 117 -10.24 -3.62 17.56
C TYR A 117 -9.81 -3.55 19.03
N ASP A 118 -10.02 -4.60 19.81
CA ASP A 118 -9.64 -4.67 21.22
C ASP A 118 -8.11 -4.54 21.38
N MET A 119 -7.36 -5.14 20.46
CA MET A 119 -5.92 -4.93 20.35
C MET A 119 -5.58 -3.45 20.11
N LEU A 120 -6.17 -2.80 19.10
CA LEU A 120 -5.93 -1.38 18.82
C LEU A 120 -6.21 -0.50 20.06
N LEU A 121 -7.28 -0.80 20.81
CA LEU A 121 -7.64 -0.05 22.01
C LEU A 121 -6.57 -0.06 23.10
N ASN A 122 -5.72 -1.08 23.18
CA ASN A 122 -4.61 -1.14 24.15
C ASN A 122 -3.54 -0.07 23.88
N TYR A 123 -3.45 0.43 22.64
CA TYR A 123 -2.48 1.46 22.23
C TYR A 123 -3.11 2.85 22.06
N LEU A 124 -4.44 2.95 22.11
CA LEU A 124 -5.13 4.24 22.02
C LEU A 124 -5.42 4.78 23.42
N PRO A 125 -4.86 5.94 23.80
CA PRO A 125 -5.11 6.54 25.11
C PRO A 125 -6.58 6.93 25.23
N GLU A 126 -7.09 6.85 26.45
CA GLU A 126 -8.40 7.40 26.77
C GLU A 126 -8.35 8.92 26.65
N ALA A 127 -9.37 9.49 26.00
CA ALA A 127 -9.48 10.93 25.92
C ALA A 127 -9.68 11.47 27.34
N PRO A 128 -8.92 12.50 27.76
CA PRO A 128 -9.20 13.19 29.01
C PRO A 128 -10.66 13.65 28.98
N VAL A 129 -11.47 13.15 29.89
CA VAL A 129 -12.84 13.65 30.07
C VAL A 129 -12.67 15.00 30.75
N GLU A 130 -12.67 16.08 29.96
CA GLU A 130 -12.80 17.42 30.52
C GLU A 130 -14.14 17.47 31.26
N LYS A 131 -14.14 17.21 32.58
CA LYS A 131 -15.25 17.62 33.43
C LYS A 131 -15.30 19.14 33.34
N GLU A 132 -16.47 19.68 33.02
CA GLU A 132 -16.68 21.11 32.77
C GLU A 132 -16.21 22.01 33.93
N GLU A 133 -16.00 21.45 35.12
CA GLU A 133 -15.47 22.11 36.31
C GLU A 133 -14.01 22.58 36.19
N GLU A 134 -13.17 21.98 35.33
CA GLU A 134 -11.76 22.39 35.17
C GLU A 134 -11.56 23.59 34.24
N LYS A 135 -12.61 24.07 33.56
CA LYS A 135 -12.54 25.26 32.71
C LYS A 135 -12.62 26.57 33.51
N ALA A 136 -13.24 26.55 34.68
CA ALA A 136 -13.39 27.75 35.53
C ALA A 136 -12.13 28.06 36.37
N ALA A 137 -11.29 27.07 36.67
CA ALA A 137 -10.10 27.27 37.52
C ALA A 137 -8.87 27.82 36.78
N LYS A 138 -8.93 28.04 35.46
CA LYS A 138 -7.80 28.56 34.67
C LYS A 138 -7.83 30.07 34.45
N THR A 139 -8.80 30.79 34.98
CA THR A 139 -8.95 32.23 34.70
C THR A 139 -8.60 33.17 35.84
N GLU A 140 -8.37 32.72 37.08
CA GLU A 140 -8.00 33.64 38.16
C GLU A 140 -6.94 33.07 39.10
N ASN A 141 -5.76 33.70 39.06
CA ASN A 141 -4.73 33.83 40.11
C ASN A 141 -4.10 32.57 40.73
N ASP A 142 -2.84 32.29 40.40
CA ASP A 142 -1.78 32.10 41.42
C ASP A 142 -0.37 32.17 40.79
N GLU A 143 0.25 33.35 40.82
CA GLU A 143 1.69 33.54 40.54
C GLU A 143 2.54 33.11 41.74
N ASN A 144 2.47 31.84 42.16
CA ASN A 144 3.50 31.14 42.95
C ASN A 144 3.07 29.73 43.35
N LYS A 145 3.38 28.72 42.52
CA LYS A 145 3.55 27.32 42.96
C LYS A 145 4.43 26.55 41.96
N PRO A 146 5.27 25.61 42.44
CA PRO A 146 6.37 25.03 41.68
C PRO A 146 5.90 24.22 40.46
N GLU A 147 6.68 24.29 39.38
CA GLU A 147 6.42 23.83 38.01
C GLU A 147 6.27 22.29 37.80
N ASP A 148 5.99 21.48 38.83
CA ASP A 148 6.06 20.02 38.73
C ASP A 148 4.72 19.28 38.61
N THR A 149 3.71 19.89 37.97
CA THR A 149 2.48 19.15 37.63
C THR A 149 1.83 19.59 36.32
N LYS A 150 2.63 19.80 35.26
CA LYS A 150 2.09 19.68 33.90
C LYS A 150 1.79 18.20 33.66
N SER A 151 0.52 17.83 33.70
CA SER A 151 0.00 16.52 33.29
C SER A 151 0.72 16.05 32.02
N ALA A 152 1.67 15.13 32.17
CA ALA A 152 2.50 14.65 31.08
C ALA A 152 1.59 14.07 29.99
N ALA A 153 1.60 14.68 28.80
CA ALA A 153 0.87 14.13 27.67
C ALA A 153 1.30 12.66 27.48
N PRO A 154 0.35 11.70 27.37
CA PRO A 154 0.70 10.29 27.29
C PRO A 154 1.64 10.06 26.10
N SER A 155 2.75 9.37 26.34
CA SER A 155 3.68 8.97 25.29
C SER A 155 3.00 7.94 24.39
N LEU A 156 2.62 8.37 23.19
CA LEU A 156 1.91 7.52 22.24
C LEU A 156 2.88 6.68 21.41
N GLN A 157 2.66 5.36 21.37
CA GLN A 157 3.43 4.44 20.55
C GLN A 157 2.95 4.45 19.08
N PHE A 158 3.30 5.48 18.32
CA PHE A 158 2.80 5.70 16.95
C PHE A 158 2.99 4.50 16.01
N SER A 159 4.13 3.80 16.06
CA SER A 159 4.39 2.64 15.19
C SER A 159 3.41 1.48 15.45
N HIS A 160 3.07 1.23 16.72
CA HIS A 160 2.09 0.21 17.10
C HIS A 160 0.69 0.60 16.62
N VAL A 161 0.31 1.87 16.82
CA VAL A 161 -0.97 2.41 16.34
C VAL A 161 -1.07 2.33 14.83
N GLU A 162 -0.02 2.66 14.08
CA GLU A 162 -0.03 2.53 12.61
C GLU A 162 -0.32 1.10 12.17
N CYS A 163 0.40 0.11 12.73
CA CYS A 163 0.24 -1.29 12.36
C CYS A 163 -1.16 -1.83 12.71
N ALA A 164 -1.62 -1.61 13.95
CA ALA A 164 -2.91 -2.08 14.41
C ALA A 164 -4.08 -1.39 13.66
N LEU A 165 -3.97 -0.07 13.43
CA LEU A 165 -4.98 0.68 12.69
C LEU A 165 -5.02 0.29 11.21
N PHE A 166 -3.85 0.02 10.60
CA PHE A 166 -3.78 -0.49 9.24
C PHE A 166 -4.42 -1.87 9.12
N ALA A 167 -4.10 -2.80 10.04
CA ALA A 167 -4.69 -4.13 10.07
C ALA A 167 -6.22 -4.05 10.21
N LEU A 168 -6.73 -3.26 11.15
CA LEU A 168 -8.16 -3.04 11.31
C LEU A 168 -8.81 -2.48 10.04
N HIS A 169 -8.21 -1.47 9.40
CA HIS A 169 -8.70 -0.87 8.16
C HIS A 169 -8.73 -1.87 7.01
N SER A 170 -7.68 -2.69 6.88
CA SER A 170 -7.58 -3.74 5.86
C SER A 170 -8.64 -4.82 6.03
N LEU A 171 -8.89 -5.30 7.26
CA LEU A 171 -9.95 -6.28 7.54
C LEU A 171 -11.35 -5.69 7.30
N CYS A 172 -11.58 -4.44 7.75
CA CYS A 172 -12.86 -3.76 7.51
C CYS A 172 -13.11 -3.46 6.02
N ARG A 173 -12.07 -3.43 5.17
CA ARG A 173 -12.26 -3.33 3.72
C ARG A 173 -12.95 -4.58 3.14
N LYS A 174 -12.75 -5.75 3.76
CA LYS A 174 -13.36 -7.02 3.37
C LYS A 174 -14.78 -7.16 3.91
N ALA A 175 -15.00 -6.70 5.13
CA ALA A 175 -16.31 -6.69 5.79
C ALA A 175 -16.63 -5.26 6.30
N PRO A 176 -17.12 -4.34 5.44
CA PRO A 176 -17.33 -2.94 5.81
C PRO A 176 -18.44 -2.74 6.84
N ASP A 177 -19.43 -3.64 6.84
CA ASP A 177 -20.59 -3.57 7.74
C ASP A 177 -20.25 -4.04 9.16
N ALA A 178 -19.21 -4.87 9.32
CA ALA A 178 -18.83 -5.47 10.59
C ALA A 178 -18.47 -4.43 11.65
N LEU A 179 -17.77 -3.34 11.28
CA LEU A 179 -17.48 -2.26 12.21
C LEU A 179 -18.76 -1.50 12.57
N GLY A 180 -19.62 -1.27 11.57
CA GLY A 180 -20.91 -0.56 11.60
C GLY A 180 -21.97 -1.18 12.51
N ALA A 181 -21.93 -2.50 12.70
CA ALA A 181 -22.93 -3.26 13.43
C ALA A 181 -23.09 -2.82 14.90
N ASP A 182 -22.00 -2.40 15.55
CA ASP A 182 -22.01 -1.90 16.92
C ASP A 182 -21.76 -0.39 16.98
N ALA A 183 -22.85 0.37 17.14
CA ALA A 183 -22.83 1.81 17.24
C ALA A 183 -22.07 2.34 18.47
N ALA A 184 -22.05 1.59 19.58
CA ALA A 184 -21.32 1.99 20.78
C ALA A 184 -19.81 1.85 20.56
N ARG A 185 -19.39 0.76 19.92
CA ARG A 185 -17.99 0.51 19.56
C ARG A 185 -17.42 1.58 18.63
N ILE A 186 -18.14 1.94 17.56
CA ILE A 186 -17.70 3.04 16.66
C ILE A 186 -17.61 4.37 17.40
N LYS A 187 -18.56 4.68 18.28
CA LYS A 187 -18.52 5.93 19.06
C LYS A 187 -17.29 5.98 19.98
N SER A 188 -17.02 4.90 20.71
CA SER A 188 -15.83 4.77 21.56
C SER A 188 -14.54 4.90 20.74
N LEU A 189 -14.46 4.21 19.60
CA LEU A 189 -13.32 4.30 18.67
C LEU A 189 -13.09 5.72 18.20
N ARG A 190 -14.14 6.41 17.74
CA ARG A 190 -14.07 7.78 17.25
C ARG A 190 -13.60 8.74 18.33
N LEU A 191 -14.07 8.59 19.57
CA LEU A 191 -13.62 9.43 20.67
C LEU A 191 -12.11 9.28 20.93
N ARG A 192 -11.61 8.04 21.01
CA ARG A 192 -10.18 7.79 21.20
C ARG A 192 -9.36 8.25 20.01
N LEU A 193 -9.78 7.94 18.78
CA LEU A 193 -9.10 8.39 17.56
C LEU A 193 -9.11 9.92 17.40
N GLN A 194 -10.13 10.62 17.90
CA GLN A 194 -10.16 12.09 17.90
C GLN A 194 -9.05 12.65 18.78
N TYR A 195 -8.86 12.07 19.98
CA TYR A 195 -7.76 12.45 20.87
C TYR A 195 -6.40 12.07 20.26
N THR A 196 -6.27 10.86 19.72
CA THR A 196 -5.07 10.42 18.99
C THR A 196 -4.72 11.36 17.84
N ALA A 197 -5.69 11.80 17.04
CA ALA A 197 -5.46 12.74 15.93
C ALA A 197 -4.88 14.07 16.42
N ARG A 198 -5.33 14.59 17.58
CA ARG A 198 -4.74 15.80 18.19
C ARG A 198 -3.27 15.56 18.58
N LEU A 199 -2.96 14.42 19.20
CA LEU A 199 -1.59 14.03 19.56
C LEU A 199 -0.71 13.88 18.31
N THR A 200 -1.20 13.22 17.26
CA THR A 200 -0.50 13.04 15.98
C THR A 200 -0.20 14.40 15.33
N GLN A 201 -1.15 15.35 15.34
CA GLN A 201 -0.92 16.70 14.81
C GLN A 201 0.15 17.47 15.58
N GLY A 202 0.12 17.41 16.92
CA GLY A 202 1.15 18.03 17.76
C GLY A 202 2.54 17.46 17.48
N TYR A 203 2.64 16.14 17.33
CA TYR A 203 3.90 15.48 17.02
C TYR A 203 4.41 15.80 15.60
N ILE A 204 3.52 15.86 14.59
CA ILE A 204 3.90 16.29 13.23
C ILE A 204 4.47 17.71 13.21
N LYS A 205 3.89 18.65 13.98
CA LYS A 205 4.41 20.02 14.07
C LYS A 205 5.85 20.03 14.60
N LYS A 206 6.08 19.35 15.74
CA LYS A 206 7.42 19.21 16.33
C LYS A 206 8.42 18.54 15.38
N LEU A 207 8.00 17.48 14.68
CA LEU A 207 8.85 16.79 13.70
C LEU A 207 9.21 17.70 12.52
N LYS A 208 8.24 18.49 12.02
CA LYS A 208 8.48 19.43 10.91
C LYS A 208 9.42 20.57 11.32
N GLU A 209 9.24 21.15 12.50
CA GLU A 209 10.14 22.20 13.01
C GLU A 209 11.59 21.72 13.08
N VAL A 210 11.82 20.49 13.57
CA VAL A 210 13.16 19.90 13.70
C VAL A 210 13.76 19.46 12.35
N THR A 211 12.93 19.23 11.32
CA THR A 211 13.38 18.77 9.99
C THR A 211 13.47 19.88 8.94
N GLN A 212 12.77 21.00 9.08
CA GLN A 212 12.66 22.07 8.07
C GLN A 212 13.97 22.82 7.78
N GLY A 213 15.02 22.66 8.59
CA GLY A 213 16.34 23.29 8.40
C GLY A 213 17.47 22.39 7.89
N LYS A 214 17.28 21.07 7.81
CA LYS A 214 18.35 20.11 7.48
C LYS A 214 18.27 19.68 6.02
N LYS A 215 19.15 20.20 5.15
CA LYS A 215 19.29 19.81 3.73
C LYS A 215 20.70 19.29 3.45
N GLY A 216 20.85 18.32 2.56
CA GLY A 216 22.15 17.80 2.13
C GLY A 216 22.58 16.53 2.88
N GLU A 217 23.86 16.39 3.19
CA GLU A 217 24.43 15.23 3.90
C GLU A 217 23.76 14.95 5.26
N ASP A 218 23.37 16.00 5.97
CA ASP A 218 22.63 15.88 7.23
C ASP A 218 21.30 15.13 7.07
N ALA A 219 20.65 15.16 5.91
CA ALA A 219 19.38 14.46 5.69
C ALA A 219 19.52 12.93 5.72
N ASN A 220 20.73 12.41 5.49
CA ASN A 220 21.01 10.97 5.46
C ASN A 220 21.48 10.39 6.81
N THR A 221 21.61 11.21 7.84
CA THR A 221 21.90 10.73 9.21
C THR A 221 20.79 9.78 9.67
N GLU A 222 21.15 8.71 10.39
CA GLU A 222 20.19 7.73 10.95
C GLU A 222 19.05 8.41 11.72
N GLU A 223 19.36 9.47 12.48
CA GLU A 223 18.38 10.28 13.20
C GLU A 223 17.32 10.92 12.27
N ASN A 224 17.72 11.39 11.10
CA ASN A 224 16.81 12.01 10.14
C ASN A 224 16.02 10.97 9.36
N LYS A 225 16.58 9.79 9.09
CA LYS A 225 15.81 8.64 8.56
C LYS A 225 14.69 8.24 9.52
N LEU A 226 14.98 8.16 10.82
CA LEU A 226 13.96 7.88 11.84
C LEU A 226 12.87 8.96 11.87
N LYS A 227 13.24 10.24 11.78
CA LYS A 227 12.26 11.35 11.70
C LYS A 227 11.39 11.29 10.44
N LEU A 228 11.96 10.91 9.29
CA LEU A 228 11.21 10.71 8.06
C LEU A 228 10.24 9.53 8.16
N VAL A 229 10.66 8.41 8.75
CA VAL A 229 9.79 7.27 9.03
C VAL A 229 8.66 7.69 9.97
N ALA A 230 8.96 8.43 11.04
CA ALA A 230 7.96 8.95 11.98
C ALA A 230 6.96 9.92 11.30
N LEU A 231 7.41 10.76 10.37
CA LEU A 231 6.53 11.60 9.55
C LEU A 231 5.61 10.76 8.65
N LYS A 232 6.13 9.67 8.06
CA LYS A 232 5.32 8.75 7.26
C LYS A 232 4.29 8.01 8.13
N THR A 233 4.70 7.44 9.26
CA THR A 233 3.84 6.80 10.27
C THR A 233 2.68 7.70 10.68
N THR A 234 2.98 8.94 11.05
CA THR A 234 1.96 9.89 11.53
C THR A 234 1.03 10.38 10.42
N SER A 235 1.54 10.53 9.19
CA SER A 235 0.71 10.81 8.01
C SER A 235 -0.22 9.66 7.66
N ASN A 236 0.27 8.42 7.76
CA ASN A 236 -0.49 7.19 7.54
C ASN A 236 -1.65 7.08 8.52
N ILE A 237 -1.38 7.25 9.82
CA ILE A 237 -2.40 7.27 10.89
C ILE A 237 -3.49 8.30 10.58
N ASN A 238 -3.13 9.55 10.24
CA ASN A 238 -4.11 10.58 9.91
C ASN A 238 -5.01 10.21 8.72
N THR A 239 -4.45 9.54 7.71
CA THR A 239 -5.20 9.12 6.52
C THR A 239 -6.23 8.05 6.88
N LEU A 240 -5.82 7.04 7.66
CA LEU A 240 -6.70 5.96 8.12
C LEU A 240 -7.79 6.47 9.08
N ILE A 241 -7.43 7.39 9.99
CA ILE A 241 -8.40 8.05 10.87
C ILE A 241 -9.49 8.75 10.05
N ARG A 242 -9.12 9.58 9.06
CA ARG A 242 -10.11 10.31 8.24
C ARG A 242 -11.13 9.39 7.58
N ASP A 243 -10.70 8.19 7.20
CA ASP A 243 -11.54 7.17 6.57
C ASP A 243 -12.61 6.61 7.53
N ILE A 244 -12.25 6.36 8.80
CA ILE A 244 -13.16 5.87 9.86
C ILE A 244 -14.18 6.94 10.27
N PHE A 245 -13.82 8.23 10.18
CA PHE A 245 -14.69 9.35 10.54
C PHE A 245 -15.75 9.70 9.48
N ARG A 246 -15.69 9.09 8.29
CA ARG A 246 -16.76 9.25 7.29
C ARG A 246 -18.07 8.65 7.80
N THR A 247 -19.19 9.15 7.29
CA THR A 247 -20.53 8.63 7.61
C THR A 247 -21.22 8.22 6.31
N PRO A 248 -21.33 6.91 6.01
CA PRO A 248 -20.78 5.76 6.75
C PRO A 248 -19.23 5.67 6.70
N PRO A 249 -18.56 4.93 7.61
CA PRO A 249 -17.11 4.71 7.57
C PRO A 249 -16.68 4.18 6.20
N SER A 250 -15.51 4.59 5.70
CA SER A 250 -15.01 4.13 4.41
C SER A 250 -13.59 3.61 4.53
N PHE A 251 -13.30 2.46 3.90
CA PHE A 251 -12.01 1.78 3.98
C PHE A 251 -11.26 1.78 2.64
N LYS A 252 -11.36 2.90 1.90
CA LYS A 252 -10.88 2.99 0.51
C LYS A 252 -9.42 3.46 0.38
N SER A 253 -8.91 4.21 1.36
CA SER A 253 -7.56 4.75 1.28
C SER A 253 -6.52 3.63 1.30
N LYS A 254 -5.61 3.63 0.32
CA LYS A 254 -4.44 2.75 0.29
C LYS A 254 -3.24 3.51 0.80
N VAL A 255 -2.59 2.96 1.81
CA VAL A 255 -1.46 3.57 2.49
C VAL A 255 -0.30 2.58 2.45
N GLN A 256 0.91 3.05 2.15
CA GLN A 256 2.10 2.21 2.24
C GLN A 256 2.66 2.30 3.66
N LEU A 257 2.80 1.16 4.34
CA LEU A 257 3.33 1.07 5.70
C LEU A 257 4.69 1.78 5.82
N SER A 258 4.91 2.47 6.93
CA SER A 258 6.07 3.36 7.12
C SER A 258 7.42 2.64 6.98
N PHE A 259 7.49 1.41 7.49
CA PHE A 259 8.67 0.55 7.50
C PHE A 259 8.89 -0.19 6.18
N GLN A 260 7.94 -0.18 5.26
CA GLN A 260 8.15 -0.71 3.91
C GLN A 260 8.92 0.29 3.06
N SER A 261 10.08 -0.15 2.57
CA SER A 261 10.80 0.54 1.50
C SER A 261 10.21 0.13 0.14
N LYS A 262 10.16 1.03 -0.84
CA LYS A 262 9.69 0.76 -2.22
C LYS A 262 10.61 -0.21 -3.01
N LYS A 263 11.30 -1.14 -2.34
CA LYS A 263 12.20 -2.11 -2.97
C LYS A 263 11.46 -3.27 -3.65
N ALA A 264 10.22 -3.57 -3.27
CA ALA A 264 9.47 -4.69 -3.82
C ALA A 264 8.97 -4.52 -5.27
N GLU A 265 8.88 -3.28 -5.80
CA GLU A 265 8.40 -3.08 -7.19
C GLU A 265 9.49 -3.23 -8.25
N LYS A 266 10.78 -3.07 -7.91
CA LYS A 266 11.87 -3.11 -8.90
C LYS A 266 12.29 -4.52 -9.33
N GLU A 267 12.00 -5.54 -8.51
CA GLU A 267 12.29 -6.94 -8.86
C GLU A 267 11.12 -7.63 -9.59
N ALA A 268 9.91 -7.07 -9.49
CA ALA A 268 8.75 -7.55 -10.24
C ALA A 268 8.72 -7.01 -11.69
N THR A 269 9.28 -5.84 -11.97
CA THR A 269 9.30 -5.26 -13.33
C THR A 269 10.38 -5.81 -14.25
N HIS A 270 11.46 -6.42 -13.72
CA HIS A 270 12.51 -7.03 -14.56
C HIS A 270 12.16 -8.41 -15.13
N SER A 271 10.98 -8.96 -14.83
CA SER A 271 10.50 -10.23 -15.40
C SER A 271 9.38 -10.07 -16.44
N ILE A 272 8.97 -8.84 -16.76
CA ILE A 272 7.88 -8.55 -17.74
C ILE A 272 8.41 -7.86 -19.01
N GLU A 273 9.62 -7.29 -19.01
CA GLU A 273 10.17 -6.55 -20.18
C GLU A 273 10.74 -7.44 -21.32
N ALA A 274 10.54 -8.76 -21.31
CA ALA A 274 11.03 -9.66 -22.36
C ALA A 274 9.98 -10.05 -23.42
N GLU A 275 8.70 -9.71 -23.23
CA GLU A 275 7.63 -10.01 -24.18
C GLU A 275 6.69 -8.81 -24.33
N GLU A 276 7.11 -7.79 -25.08
CA GLU A 276 6.22 -6.90 -25.86
C GLU A 276 7.07 -5.85 -26.62
N VAL A 277 7.71 -6.30 -27.70
CA VAL A 277 8.15 -5.40 -28.79
C VAL A 277 7.33 -5.74 -30.01
N ASP A 278 6.09 -5.24 -30.06
CA ASP A 278 5.46 -4.76 -31.30
C ASP A 278 4.03 -4.25 -31.03
N LYS A 279 3.91 -2.95 -30.77
CA LYS A 279 2.92 -2.06 -31.43
C LYS A 279 3.10 -0.62 -30.96
N GLN A 280 3.17 0.25 -31.95
CA GLN A 280 3.44 1.68 -31.85
C GLN A 280 2.24 2.51 -31.33
N THR A 281 2.60 3.70 -30.84
CA THR A 281 1.83 4.97 -30.78
C THR A 281 0.91 5.26 -29.58
N SER A 282 1.37 6.15 -28.68
CA SER A 282 0.84 7.52 -28.53
C SER A 282 1.37 8.20 -27.24
N VAL A 283 2.43 8.99 -27.40
CA VAL A 283 3.01 9.84 -26.36
C VAL A 283 2.13 11.08 -26.17
N SER A 284 1.40 11.15 -25.06
CA SER A 284 0.75 12.38 -24.59
C SER A 284 1.78 13.29 -23.91
N LYS A 285 2.29 14.27 -24.65
CA LYS A 285 3.13 15.36 -24.15
C LYS A 285 2.29 16.23 -23.20
N ARG A 286 2.57 16.21 -21.89
CA ARG A 286 2.03 17.22 -20.96
C ARG A 286 2.91 18.48 -20.98
N HIS A 287 2.27 19.61 -21.23
CA HIS A 287 2.83 20.95 -21.28
C HIS A 287 3.45 21.35 -19.93
N ARG A 288 4.62 22.01 -19.96
CA ARG A 288 5.18 22.71 -18.79
C ARG A 288 4.42 24.03 -18.57
N PRO A 289 4.13 24.42 -17.32
CA PRO A 289 3.46 25.69 -17.01
C PRO A 289 4.39 26.88 -17.28
N ILE A 290 3.79 28.00 -17.71
CA ILE A 290 4.44 29.28 -17.98
C ILE A 290 4.75 29.95 -16.63
N THR A 291 6.02 30.21 -16.35
CA THR A 291 6.49 31.06 -15.25
C THR A 291 6.86 32.43 -15.80
N PHE A 292 6.24 33.50 -15.31
CA PHE A 292 6.66 34.87 -15.59
C PHE A 292 7.78 35.23 -14.62
N ASP A 293 9.00 35.35 -15.13
CA ASP A 293 10.12 35.89 -14.36
C ASP A 293 10.43 37.30 -14.86
N ASN A 294 10.18 38.29 -13.99
CA ASN A 294 10.58 39.67 -14.17
C ASN A 294 12.02 39.79 -13.68
N ARG A 295 13.00 39.97 -14.57
CA ARG A 295 14.14 40.89 -14.38
C ARG A 295 15.07 40.91 -15.58
N ASP A 296 15.51 42.13 -15.88
CA ASP A 296 16.32 42.56 -16.99
C ASP A 296 17.64 41.80 -17.14
N GLN A 297 17.82 41.13 -18.29
CA GLN A 297 19.08 41.09 -19.03
C GLN A 297 18.85 40.53 -20.45
N LYS A 298 19.33 41.29 -21.43
CA LYS A 298 19.25 41.00 -22.86
C LYS A 298 20.16 39.84 -23.23
N GLU A 299 19.59 38.75 -23.76
CA GLU A 299 20.24 37.88 -24.74
C GLU A 299 19.17 37.13 -25.53
N SER A 300 19.19 37.24 -26.85
CA SER A 300 18.17 36.69 -27.75
C SER A 300 18.46 35.21 -28.05
N PRO A 301 17.50 34.27 -27.92
CA PRO A 301 17.73 32.90 -28.35
C PRO A 301 17.56 32.75 -29.87
N GLU A 302 18.51 32.04 -30.48
CA GLU A 302 18.67 31.80 -31.91
C GLU A 302 17.40 31.30 -32.62
N LYS A 303 17.10 31.91 -33.78
CA LYS A 303 16.00 31.53 -34.67
C LYS A 303 16.25 30.13 -35.25
N ARG A 304 15.28 29.24 -35.09
CA ARG A 304 15.22 27.95 -35.81
C ARG A 304 15.15 28.18 -37.33
N PRO A 305 15.92 27.42 -38.15
CA PRO A 305 15.87 27.55 -39.61
C PRO A 305 14.57 27.02 -40.19
N ARG A 306 14.01 27.73 -41.19
CA ARG A 306 12.80 27.38 -41.93
C ARG A 306 13.10 26.28 -42.96
N SER A 307 12.09 25.43 -43.18
CA SER A 307 12.07 24.34 -44.16
C SER A 307 12.35 24.86 -45.57
N GLY A 308 13.43 24.36 -46.20
CA GLY A 308 13.82 24.75 -47.56
C GLY A 308 15.30 24.54 -47.91
N ASP A 309 16.16 24.20 -46.95
CA ASP A 309 17.60 24.12 -47.21
C ASP A 309 18.05 22.73 -47.69
N ARG A 310 18.56 22.69 -48.93
CA ARG A 310 18.97 21.49 -49.69
C ARG A 310 20.33 20.94 -49.23
N ASN A 311 20.44 20.60 -47.95
CA ASN A 311 21.58 19.85 -47.42
C ASN A 311 21.11 18.72 -46.50
N LEU A 312 20.26 17.85 -47.05
CA LEU A 312 19.90 16.58 -46.42
C LEU A 312 21.12 15.66 -46.44
N LYS A 313 21.74 15.45 -45.27
CA LYS A 313 22.74 14.38 -45.09
C LYS A 313 22.08 13.06 -45.51
N MET A 314 22.56 12.50 -46.62
CA MET A 314 22.21 11.15 -47.07
C MET A 314 22.54 10.15 -45.98
N TYR A 315 21.60 9.24 -45.70
CA TYR A 315 21.78 8.19 -44.70
C TYR A 315 22.78 7.15 -45.20
N THR A 316 23.85 6.96 -44.44
CA THR A 316 24.79 5.84 -44.62
C THR A 316 24.33 4.70 -43.70
N PRO A 317 23.94 3.52 -44.23
CA PRO A 317 23.54 2.42 -43.37
C PRO A 317 24.75 1.86 -42.59
N PRO A 318 24.52 1.28 -41.39
CA PRO A 318 25.59 0.73 -40.56
C PRO A 318 26.22 -0.49 -41.23
N SER A 319 27.47 -0.36 -41.64
CA SER A 319 28.27 -1.49 -42.13
C SER A 319 28.84 -2.29 -40.95
N GLY A 320 28.47 -3.56 -40.85
CA GLY A 320 29.31 -4.59 -40.24
C GLY A 320 28.75 -5.31 -39.00
N LYS A 321 28.16 -6.49 -39.24
CA LYS A 321 28.47 -7.76 -38.52
C LYS A 321 27.75 -9.00 -39.09
N TYR A 322 26.86 -8.85 -40.07
CA TYR A 322 26.26 -9.99 -40.80
C TYR A 322 26.24 -9.75 -42.32
N SER A 323 27.40 -9.88 -42.97
CA SER A 323 27.50 -9.81 -44.44
C SER A 323 28.67 -10.63 -44.96
N SER A 324 28.54 -11.95 -44.89
CA SER A 324 29.28 -12.90 -45.75
C SER A 324 28.80 -14.33 -45.50
N ARG A 325 27.63 -14.70 -46.03
CA ARG A 325 27.25 -16.09 -46.32
C ARG A 325 25.92 -16.12 -47.09
N LEU A 326 25.99 -15.70 -48.35
CA LEU A 326 25.02 -16.08 -49.38
C LEU A 326 25.83 -16.52 -50.58
N ASN A 327 26.12 -17.81 -50.65
CA ASN A 327 26.38 -18.49 -51.90
C ASN A 327 25.18 -19.38 -52.21
N ASN A 328 24.56 -19.05 -53.34
CA ASN A 328 24.03 -19.98 -54.32
C ASN A 328 22.83 -20.86 -53.94
N SER A 329 21.63 -20.36 -54.27
CA SER A 329 20.76 -21.04 -55.24
C SER A 329 19.56 -20.16 -55.56
N GLY A 330 19.60 -19.54 -56.75
CA GLY A 330 18.40 -19.04 -57.37
C GLY A 330 17.51 -20.20 -57.82
N ARG A 331 16.20 -19.98 -57.79
CA ARG A 331 15.35 -20.10 -58.97
C ARG A 331 13.96 -19.57 -58.66
N PHE A 332 13.70 -18.44 -59.29
CA PHE A 332 12.38 -17.88 -59.55
C PHE A 332 11.82 -18.56 -60.82
N SER A 333 10.57 -18.99 -60.78
CA SER A 333 9.65 -19.14 -61.93
C SER A 333 8.25 -19.22 -61.29
N GLY A 334 7.32 -18.27 -61.47
CA GLY A 334 6.67 -17.93 -62.75
C GLY A 334 5.84 -19.15 -63.20
N SER A 335 4.53 -19.14 -63.44
CA SER A 335 3.58 -18.12 -63.86
C SER A 335 2.17 -18.73 -63.67
N ASN A 336 1.19 -18.01 -63.10
CA ASN A 336 0.05 -17.40 -63.80
C ASN A 336 -0.88 -18.36 -64.57
N TYR A 337 -2.16 -18.45 -64.15
CA TYR A 337 -3.42 -18.75 -64.88
C TYR A 337 -4.45 -19.08 -63.78
N GLY A 338 -5.62 -18.48 -63.61
CA GLY A 338 -6.42 -17.59 -64.45
C GLY A 338 -7.89 -17.89 -64.12
N ARG A 339 -8.75 -16.86 -64.26
CA ARG A 339 -10.24 -16.90 -64.31
C ARG A 339 -10.95 -17.13 -62.96
N GLY A 340 -11.95 -16.37 -62.55
CA GLY A 340 -12.73 -15.33 -63.23
C GLY A 340 -14.22 -15.46 -62.86
N ARG A 341 -14.90 -14.30 -62.74
CA ARG A 341 -16.36 -14.07 -62.66
C ARG A 341 -17.05 -14.58 -61.37
N GLY A 342 -17.70 -13.72 -60.58
CA GLY A 342 -18.92 -12.95 -60.92
C GLY A 342 -20.15 -13.83 -60.67
N GLY A 343 -21.25 -13.45 -60.01
CA GLY A 343 -21.73 -12.27 -59.33
C GLY A 343 -23.16 -12.58 -58.84
N TYR A 344 -23.82 -11.57 -58.25
CA TYR A 344 -25.28 -11.44 -58.03
C TYR A 344 -25.99 -12.21 -56.91
N GLY A 345 -26.87 -11.47 -56.20
CA GLY A 345 -27.99 -11.99 -55.40
C GLY A 345 -28.12 -11.34 -54.01
N ARG A 346 -28.49 -10.05 -53.86
CA ARG A 346 -29.87 -9.54 -53.68
C ARG A 346 -30.72 -10.24 -52.59
N ARG A 347 -31.23 -9.39 -51.68
CA ARG A 347 -32.50 -9.48 -50.91
C ARG A 347 -32.49 -10.37 -49.65
N ASP A 348 -33.16 -10.06 -48.54
CA ASP A 348 -34.11 -8.99 -48.22
C ASP A 348 -34.26 -8.85 -46.69
N PHE A 349 -34.68 -7.66 -46.30
CA PHE A 349 -35.29 -7.32 -45.00
C PHE A 349 -36.53 -8.18 -44.71
N ARG A 350 -36.72 -8.60 -43.45
CA ARG A 350 -38.04 -8.67 -42.78
C ARG A 350 -37.94 -8.83 -41.25
N ASN A 351 -38.53 -7.86 -40.57
CA ASN A 351 -39.40 -7.97 -39.38
C ASN A 351 -38.93 -8.73 -38.13
N ASN A 352 -38.68 -7.96 -37.07
CA ASN A 352 -39.27 -8.09 -35.72
C ASN A 352 -38.90 -6.79 -34.98
N GLY A 353 -39.78 -5.90 -34.53
CA GLY A 353 -41.09 -6.10 -33.92
C GLY A 353 -41.00 -5.68 -32.45
N ALA A 354 -41.02 -4.38 -32.14
CA ALA A 354 -41.21 -3.87 -30.76
C ALA A 354 -41.85 -2.46 -30.79
N PRO A 355 -43.01 -2.24 -30.15
CA PRO A 355 -43.74 -0.98 -30.26
C PRO A 355 -43.37 0.03 -29.17
N PHE A 356 -43.40 1.30 -29.58
CA PHE A 356 -43.38 2.49 -28.73
C PHE A 356 -44.59 2.52 -27.78
N LYS A 357 -44.36 2.81 -26.49
CA LYS A 357 -45.38 3.40 -25.60
C LYS A 357 -45.00 4.85 -25.28
N ARG A 358 -45.82 5.77 -25.82
CA ARG A 358 -45.89 7.18 -25.41
C ARG A 358 -46.54 7.26 -24.03
N ARG A 359 -46.03 8.13 -23.16
CA ARG A 359 -46.70 8.57 -21.93
C ARG A 359 -47.02 10.04 -22.11
N ASN A 360 -48.31 10.38 -22.15
CA ASN A 360 -48.80 11.75 -22.06
C ASN A 360 -49.62 11.91 -20.79
N ASN A 361 -49.53 13.11 -20.24
CA ASN A 361 -50.23 13.68 -19.11
C ASN A 361 -51.75 13.46 -19.17
N PHE A 362 -52.37 13.17 -18.02
CA PHE A 362 -53.27 14.07 -17.27
C PHE A 362 -53.40 13.53 -15.84
#